data_AF-A0A2S6CEN7-F1
#
_entry.id   AF-A0A2S6CEN7-F1
#
_cell.length_a   1.000
_cell.length_b   1.000
_cell.length_c   1.000
_cell.angle_alpha   90.00
_cell.angle_beta   90.00
_cell.angle_gamma   90.00
#
_symmetry.space_group_name_H-M   'P 1'
#
loop_
_entity.id
_entity.type
_entity.pdbx_description
1 polymer ?
#
loop_
_entity_poly.entity_id
_entity_poly.type
_entity_poly.pdbx_seq_one_letter_code
_entity_poly.pdbx_strand_id
1 'polypeptide(L)'
;MSEHDPANRRPEPARLILLDQAQLQAPGTKIRVLGCVHAYHIESATLVLKVDYPGTRSKTPTLLATIDNVLENVNRDLLQVGSWLNVVGYVQKPVELENSARSSYSQRSRRRTKRVTPLVDVLMIWSAGAIKLDDYLSAVRSLQETLPAGP
;
A
#
# COMPACT_ATOMS: atom_id res chain seq x y z
N MET A 1 6.60 -28.29 18.48
CA MET A 1 7.77 -27.81 17.72
C MET A 1 7.69 -26.30 17.74
N SER A 2 8.55 -25.66 18.53
CA SER A 2 8.41 -24.25 18.92
C SER A 2 8.67 -23.30 17.75
N GLU A 3 7.81 -22.30 17.59
CA GLU A 3 7.83 -21.26 16.54
C GLU A 3 9.01 -20.26 16.63
N HIS A 4 10.12 -20.63 17.28
CA HIS A 4 11.23 -19.73 17.62
C HIS A 4 12.61 -20.22 17.15
N ASP A 5 12.66 -20.98 16.06
CA ASP A 5 13.92 -21.26 15.37
C ASP A 5 14.24 -20.13 14.35
N PRO A 6 15.27 -19.30 14.58
CA PRO A 6 15.66 -18.23 13.65
C PRO A 6 16.16 -18.77 12.30
N ALA A 7 16.51 -20.06 12.20
CA ALA A 7 17.01 -20.68 10.96
C ALA A 7 15.91 -21.10 9.97
N ASN A 8 14.62 -21.03 10.36
CA ASN A 8 13.50 -21.48 9.53
C ASN A 8 12.48 -20.36 9.20
N ARG A 9 12.90 -19.09 9.21
CA ARG A 9 12.09 -17.98 8.69
C ARG A 9 12.06 -18.02 7.17
N ARG A 10 11.16 -18.83 6.59
CA ARG A 10 10.75 -18.60 5.20
C ARG A 10 10.11 -17.22 5.13
N PRO A 11 10.52 -16.35 4.19
CA PRO A 11 9.87 -15.06 4.02
C PRO A 11 8.38 -15.28 3.79
N GLU A 12 7.53 -14.57 4.53
CA GLU A 12 6.09 -14.61 4.30
C GLU A 12 5.78 -14.29 2.83
N PRO A 13 4.93 -15.08 2.15
CA PRO A 13 4.55 -14.79 0.78
C PRO A 13 3.76 -13.47 0.71
N ALA A 14 4.05 -12.65 -0.29
CA ALA A 14 3.31 -11.42 -0.49
C ALA A 14 1.88 -11.70 -0.98
N ARG A 15 0.89 -11.13 -0.31
CA ARG A 15 -0.52 -11.22 -0.70
C ARG A 15 -0.80 -10.28 -1.86
N LEU A 16 -1.21 -10.81 -3.01
CA LEU A 16 -1.66 -9.99 -4.14
C LEU A 16 -3.03 -9.38 -3.83
N ILE A 17 -3.07 -8.05 -3.73
CA ILE A 17 -4.28 -7.31 -3.38
C ILE A 17 -4.53 -6.15 -4.35
N LEU A 18 -5.78 -5.74 -4.40
CA LEU A 18 -6.17 -4.47 -5.01
C LEU A 18 -5.83 -3.31 -4.06
N LEU A 19 -5.58 -2.12 -4.61
CA LEU A 19 -5.15 -0.97 -3.82
C LEU A 19 -6.23 -0.53 -2.81
N ASP A 20 -7.52 -0.67 -3.14
CA ASP A 20 -8.63 -0.38 -2.23
C ASP A 20 -8.74 -1.34 -1.03
N GLN A 21 -8.14 -2.53 -1.15
CA GLN A 21 -8.03 -3.53 -0.10
C GLN A 21 -6.86 -3.26 0.85
N ALA A 22 -5.94 -2.35 0.51
CA ALA A 22 -4.74 -2.08 1.32
C ALA A 22 -5.08 -1.56 2.74
N GLN A 23 -6.14 -0.76 2.88
CA GLN A 23 -6.63 -0.28 4.18
C GLN A 23 -7.19 -1.38 5.10
N LEU A 24 -7.50 -2.56 4.54
CA LEU A 24 -8.04 -3.71 5.26
C LEU A 24 -6.95 -4.65 5.77
N GLN A 25 -5.69 -4.38 5.41
CA GLN A 25 -4.58 -5.24 5.77
C GLN A 25 -4.05 -4.88 7.16
N ALA A 26 -3.73 -5.91 7.95
CA ALA A 26 -3.12 -5.71 9.24
C ALA A 26 -1.68 -5.18 9.10
N PRO A 27 -1.20 -4.32 10.01
CA PRO A 27 0.21 -3.97 10.05
C PRO A 27 1.11 -5.21 10.14
N GLY A 28 2.25 -5.18 9.44
CA GLY A 28 3.17 -6.32 9.30
C GLY A 28 2.80 -7.29 8.18
N THR A 29 1.62 -7.19 7.55
CA THR A 29 1.26 -8.02 6.40
C THR A 29 2.15 -7.69 5.20
N LYS A 30 2.72 -8.71 4.55
CA LYS A 30 3.41 -8.54 3.26
C LYS A 30 2.41 -8.51 2.12
N ILE A 31 2.42 -7.44 1.33
CA ILE A 31 1.48 -7.25 0.23
C ILE A 31 2.19 -7.02 -1.10
N ARG A 32 1.52 -7.37 -2.19
CA ARG A 32 1.84 -6.96 -3.56
C ARG A 32 0.64 -6.20 -4.11
N VAL A 33 0.89 -5.01 -4.62
CA VAL A 33 -0.17 -4.12 -5.13
C VAL A 33 0.30 -3.39 -6.38
N LEU A 34 -0.62 -3.14 -7.29
CA LEU A 34 -0.42 -2.27 -8.45
C LEU A 34 -0.95 -0.87 -8.13
N GLY A 35 -0.18 0.17 -8.48
CA GLY A 35 -0.62 1.55 -8.36
C GLY A 35 0.00 2.46 -9.40
N CYS A 36 -0.73 3.52 -9.75
CA CYS A 36 -0.25 4.61 -10.59
C CYS A 36 0.34 5.72 -9.72
N VAL A 37 1.54 6.19 -10.06
CA VAL A 37 2.19 7.30 -9.37
C VAL A 37 1.41 8.58 -9.58
N HIS A 38 0.91 9.13 -8.49
CA HIS A 38 0.23 10.42 -8.47
C HIS A 38 1.18 11.55 -8.03
N ALA A 39 2.06 11.27 -7.08
CA ALA A 39 3.06 12.20 -6.59
C ALA A 39 4.24 11.45 -5.96
N TYR A 40 5.39 12.13 -5.88
CA TYR A 40 6.57 11.68 -5.15
C TYR A 40 7.01 12.80 -4.19
N HIS A 41 7.01 12.50 -2.90
CA HIS A 41 7.51 13.38 -1.85
C HIS A 41 8.98 13.03 -1.58
N ILE A 42 9.89 13.86 -2.09
CA ILE A 42 11.34 13.64 -2.04
C ILE A 42 11.83 13.61 -0.59
N GLU A 43 11.37 14.56 0.25
CA GLU A 43 11.82 14.72 1.64
C GLU A 43 11.58 13.48 2.49
N SER A 44 10.48 12.76 2.24
CA SER A 44 10.09 11.56 2.98
C SER A 44 10.25 10.28 2.17
N ALA A 45 10.93 10.34 1.01
CA ALA A 45 11.05 9.24 0.05
C ALA A 45 9.72 8.47 -0.16
N THR A 46 8.60 9.18 -0.26
CA THR A 46 7.25 8.58 -0.27
C THR A 46 6.56 8.76 -1.61
N LEU A 47 6.13 7.66 -2.21
CA LEU A 47 5.24 7.65 -3.37
C LEU A 47 3.77 7.69 -2.93
N VAL A 48 2.98 8.49 -3.63
CA VAL A 48 1.52 8.50 -3.52
C VAL A 48 0.96 7.71 -4.70
N LEU A 49 0.37 6.55 -4.43
CA LEU A 49 -0.17 5.65 -5.44
C LEU A 49 -1.70 5.66 -5.45
N LYS A 50 -2.28 5.66 -6.65
CA LYS A 50 -3.73 5.65 -6.90
C LYS A 50 -4.10 4.60 -7.96
N VAL A 51 -5.38 4.21 -7.99
CA VAL A 51 -5.91 3.26 -9.00
C VAL A 51 -6.32 3.94 -10.29
N ASP A 52 -6.61 5.24 -10.28
CA ASP A 52 -6.97 5.99 -11.48
C ASP A 52 -6.06 7.21 -11.69
N TYR A 53 -5.81 7.52 -12.97
CA TYR A 53 -5.21 8.76 -13.41
C TYR A 53 -6.22 9.48 -14.32
N PRO A 54 -6.44 10.80 -14.17
CA PRO A 54 -5.72 11.74 -13.31
C PRO A 54 -6.07 11.71 -11.81
N GLY A 55 -6.90 10.75 -11.36
CA GLY A 55 -7.18 10.56 -9.93
C GLY A 55 -7.86 11.75 -9.26
N THR A 56 -8.69 12.45 -10.03
CA THR A 56 -9.43 13.67 -9.66
C THR A 56 -10.68 13.38 -8.84
N ARG A 57 -11.06 12.11 -8.66
CA ARG A 57 -12.18 11.72 -7.83
C ARG A 57 -11.79 11.83 -6.36
N SER A 58 -12.56 12.58 -5.58
CA SER A 58 -12.32 12.85 -4.15
C SER A 58 -12.30 11.61 -3.24
N LYS A 59 -12.57 10.42 -3.77
CA LYS A 59 -12.64 9.15 -3.04
C LYS A 59 -11.77 8.05 -3.66
N THR A 60 -10.84 8.38 -4.55
CA THR A 60 -9.94 7.36 -5.10
C THR A 60 -9.12 6.72 -3.99
N PRO A 61 -9.09 5.37 -3.92
CA PRO A 61 -8.16 4.63 -3.06
C PRO A 61 -6.73 5.15 -3.21
N THR A 62 -6.10 5.49 -2.09
CA THR A 62 -4.76 6.05 -2.05
C THR A 62 -3.89 5.20 -1.14
N LEU A 63 -2.66 4.95 -1.56
CA LEU A 63 -1.64 4.20 -0.82
C LEU A 63 -0.38 5.06 -0.75
N LEU A 64 0.21 5.16 0.43
CA LEU A 64 1.53 5.75 0.62
C LEU A 64 2.56 4.64 0.63
N ALA A 65 3.64 4.79 -0.13
CA ALA A 65 4.71 3.80 -0.23
C ALA A 65 6.07 4.47 0.01
N THR A 66 6.69 4.20 1.15
CA THR A 66 8.05 4.65 1.47
C THR A 66 9.06 3.76 0.75
N ILE A 67 9.93 4.37 -0.04
CA ILE A 67 10.87 3.65 -0.90
C ILE A 67 12.30 3.67 -0.38
N ASP A 68 12.52 4.06 0.89
CA ASP A 68 13.85 4.19 1.51
C ASP A 68 14.74 2.95 1.31
N ASN A 69 14.17 1.74 1.48
CA ASN A 69 14.92 0.49 1.33
C ASN A 69 15.34 0.17 -0.12
N VAL A 70 14.78 0.86 -1.11
CA VAL A 70 15.02 0.58 -2.53
C VAL A 70 15.56 1.80 -3.30
N LEU A 71 15.75 2.95 -2.64
CA LEU A 71 16.14 4.22 -3.26
C LEU A 71 17.35 4.11 -4.19
N GLU A 72 18.39 3.38 -3.78
CA GLU A 72 19.63 3.22 -4.56
C GLU A 72 19.41 2.56 -5.93
N ASN A 73 18.32 1.80 -6.08
CA ASN A 73 18.01 1.02 -7.28
C ASN A 73 16.81 1.60 -8.07
N VAL A 74 16.22 2.70 -7.61
CA VAL A 74 15.06 3.33 -8.25
C VAL A 74 15.54 4.35 -9.30
N ASN A 75 15.06 4.20 -10.52
CA ASN A 75 15.30 5.18 -11.60
C ASN A 75 14.18 6.24 -11.67
N ARG A 76 14.42 7.32 -12.42
CA ARG A 76 13.49 8.45 -12.55
C ARG A 76 12.16 8.05 -13.19
N ASP A 77 12.16 7.10 -14.12
CA ASP A 77 10.96 6.68 -14.85
C ASP A 77 9.95 6.02 -13.91
N LEU A 78 10.43 5.30 -12.89
CA LEU A 78 9.58 4.73 -11.84
C LEU A 78 8.93 5.82 -10.97
N LEU A 79 9.55 6.98 -10.83
CA LEU A 79 9.06 8.08 -9.99
C LEU A 79 8.13 9.05 -10.74
N GLN A 80 8.02 8.90 -12.06
CA GLN A 80 7.26 9.82 -12.90
C GLN A 80 5.75 9.69 -12.64
N VAL A 81 5.07 10.84 -12.53
CA VAL A 81 3.61 10.89 -12.43
C VAL A 81 2.99 10.22 -13.66
N GLY A 82 2.05 9.31 -13.44
CA GLY A 82 1.41 8.51 -14.48
C GLY A 82 2.05 7.13 -14.69
N SER A 83 3.23 6.86 -14.13
CA SER A 83 3.87 5.55 -14.19
C SER A 83 3.08 4.52 -13.38
N TRP A 84 2.80 3.37 -13.99
CA TRP A 84 2.19 2.23 -13.34
C TRP A 84 3.26 1.32 -12.75
N LEU A 85 3.16 1.03 -11.45
CA LEU A 85 4.16 0.29 -10.70
C LEU A 85 3.54 -0.89 -9.98
N ASN A 86 4.27 -2.00 -9.96
CA ASN A 86 4.09 -3.03 -8.95
C ASN A 86 4.94 -2.68 -7.73
N VAL A 87 4.34 -2.78 -6.55
CA VAL A 87 5.01 -2.58 -5.26
C VAL A 87 4.82 -3.82 -4.41
N VAL A 88 5.92 -4.31 -3.82
CA VAL A 88 5.90 -5.32 -2.77
C VAL A 88 6.47 -4.69 -1.51
N GLY A 89 5.76 -4.80 -0.41
CA GLY A 89 6.17 -4.19 0.86
C GLY A 89 5.37 -4.67 2.05
N TYR A 90 5.76 -4.19 3.23
CA TYR A 90 5.07 -4.46 4.49
C TYR A 90 4.15 -3.30 4.85
N VAL A 91 2.92 -3.62 5.23
CA VAL A 91 1.98 -2.62 5.73
C VAL A 91 2.48 -2.08 7.06
N GLN A 92 2.64 -0.77 7.15
CA GLN A 92 3.11 -0.11 8.35
C GLN A 92 1.98 0.08 9.36
N LYS A 93 2.34 0.17 10.65
CA LYS A 93 1.38 0.57 11.67
C LYS A 93 0.95 2.01 11.38
N PRO A 94 -0.35 2.34 11.45
CA PRO A 94 -0.77 3.72 11.45
C PRO A 94 0.03 4.47 12.51
N VAL A 95 0.77 5.49 12.11
CA VAL A 95 1.36 6.42 13.07
C VAL A 95 0.17 7.18 13.63
N GLU A 96 -0.28 6.81 14.83
CA GLU A 96 -1.09 7.70 15.64
C GLU A 96 -0.20 8.92 15.88
N LEU A 97 -0.37 9.96 15.06
CA LEU A 97 0.08 11.29 15.42
C LEU A 97 -0.67 11.60 16.71
N GLU A 98 -0.03 11.32 17.85
CA GLU A 98 -0.44 11.79 19.16
C GLU A 98 -0.54 13.30 19.04
N ASN A 99 -1.76 13.77 18.81
CA ASN A 99 -2.08 15.17 18.87
C ASN A 99 -1.87 15.62 20.31
N SER A 100 -0.63 15.99 20.62
CA SER A 100 -0.28 17.03 21.59
C SER A 100 -0.77 18.38 21.08
N ALA A 101 -2.06 18.46 20.76
CA ALA A 101 -2.81 19.68 20.57
C ALA A 101 -4.01 19.58 21.52
N ARG A 102 -3.79 20.10 22.72
CA ARG A 102 -4.83 20.45 23.68
C ARG A 102 -5.90 21.26 22.95
N SER A 103 -7.00 20.62 22.58
CA SER A 103 -8.29 21.31 22.46
C SER A 103 -9.32 20.49 23.20
N SER A 104 -9.38 20.77 24.50
CA SER A 104 -10.60 20.65 25.29
C SER A 104 -11.67 21.55 24.67
N TYR A 105 -12.68 20.98 24.00
CA TYR A 105 -14.09 21.34 24.20
C TYR A 105 -15.01 20.51 23.31
N SER A 106 -16.14 20.09 23.88
CA SER A 106 -17.39 19.64 23.21
C SER A 106 -17.30 18.41 22.29
N GLN A 107 -17.77 17.26 22.77
CA GLN A 107 -19.16 16.76 22.58
C GLN A 107 -19.25 15.74 21.44
N ARG A 108 -19.62 14.52 21.85
CA ARG A 108 -20.56 13.60 21.20
C ARG A 108 -20.87 13.91 19.73
N SER A 109 -20.18 13.24 18.81
CA SER A 109 -20.72 13.01 17.46
C SER A 109 -20.03 11.85 16.77
N ARG A 110 -20.80 10.76 16.57
CA ARG A 110 -20.70 9.71 15.54
C ARG A 110 -19.30 9.13 15.27
N ARG A 111 -19.16 7.82 15.53
CA ARG A 111 -18.11 6.93 15.01
C ARG A 111 -18.02 7.02 13.47
N ARG A 112 -17.43 8.09 12.95
CA ARG A 112 -16.89 8.16 11.59
C ARG A 112 -15.60 7.36 11.69
N THR A 113 -15.59 6.15 11.15
CA THR A 113 -14.35 5.41 10.89
C THR A 113 -13.43 6.35 10.10
N LYS A 114 -12.42 6.88 10.78
CA LYS A 114 -11.41 7.76 10.19
C LYS A 114 -10.73 6.89 9.12
N ARG A 115 -10.93 7.21 7.84
CA ARG A 115 -10.24 6.49 6.75
C ARG A 115 -8.76 6.79 6.89
N VAL A 116 -8.01 5.83 7.43
CA VAL A 116 -6.56 5.92 7.53
C VAL A 116 -6.00 5.53 6.17
N THR A 117 -5.16 6.40 5.59
CA THR A 117 -4.45 6.06 4.36
C THR A 117 -3.38 5.00 4.70
N PRO A 118 -3.41 3.82 4.07
CA PRO A 118 -2.40 2.80 4.31
C PRO A 118 -1.01 3.28 3.91
N LEU A 119 -0.03 2.97 4.75
CA LEU A 119 1.39 3.22 4.51
C LEU A 119 2.10 1.88 4.34
N VAL A 120 2.99 1.78 3.36
CA VAL A 120 3.73 0.56 3.03
C VAL A 120 5.20 0.88 2.98
N ASP A 121 6.00 0.07 3.64
CA ASP A 121 7.45 0.09 3.50
C ASP A 121 7.89 -0.88 2.41
N VAL A 122 8.46 -0.31 1.34
CA VAL A 122 8.69 -1.02 0.09
C VAL A 122 9.96 -1.85 0.17
N LEU A 123 9.88 -3.08 -0.35
CA LEU A 123 10.99 -4.02 -0.48
C LEU A 123 11.38 -4.24 -1.95
N MET A 124 10.42 -4.10 -2.85
CA MET A 124 10.63 -4.28 -4.29
C MET A 124 9.64 -3.41 -5.06
N ILE A 125 10.14 -2.77 -6.12
CA ILE A 125 9.36 -1.91 -7.00
C ILE A 125 9.81 -2.09 -8.44
N TRP A 126 8.85 -2.16 -9.37
CA TRP A 126 9.15 -2.23 -10.81
C TRP A 126 8.00 -1.69 -11.65
N SER A 127 8.34 -1.27 -12.86
CA SER A 127 7.35 -0.79 -13.83
C SER A 127 6.40 -1.90 -14.27
N ALA A 128 5.11 -1.61 -14.31
CA ALA A 128 4.09 -2.45 -14.92
C ALA A 128 3.93 -2.18 -16.43
N GLY A 129 4.62 -1.16 -16.96
CA GLY A 129 4.52 -0.76 -18.36
C GLY A 129 3.09 -0.41 -18.79
N ALA A 130 2.77 -0.73 -20.05
CA ALA A 130 1.42 -0.60 -20.56
C ALA A 130 0.55 -1.74 -19.99
N ILE A 131 -0.31 -1.41 -19.02
CA ILE A 131 -1.20 -2.38 -18.39
C ILE A 131 -2.65 -2.15 -18.77
N LYS A 132 -3.35 -3.23 -19.09
CA LYS A 132 -4.81 -3.25 -19.21
C LYS A 132 -5.40 -3.39 -17.82
N LEU A 133 -5.83 -2.28 -17.24
CA LEU A 133 -6.27 -2.22 -15.85
C LEU A 133 -7.43 -3.19 -15.57
N ASP A 134 -8.43 -3.24 -16.45
CA ASP A 134 -9.61 -4.11 -16.27
C ASP A 134 -9.25 -5.61 -16.26
N ASP A 135 -8.36 -6.04 -17.15
CA ASP A 135 -7.85 -7.41 -17.19
C ASP A 135 -7.08 -7.74 -15.91
N TYR A 136 -6.23 -6.82 -15.44
CA TYR A 136 -5.49 -6.98 -14.19
C TYR A 136 -6.44 -7.11 -12.99
N LEU A 137 -7.40 -6.19 -12.86
CA LEU A 137 -8.36 -6.20 -11.75
C LEU A 137 -9.17 -7.49 -11.74
N SER A 138 -9.61 -7.96 -12.91
CA SER A 138 -10.36 -9.22 -13.05
C SER A 138 -9.50 -10.43 -12.68
N ALA A 139 -8.24 -10.47 -13.13
CA ALA A 139 -7.31 -11.55 -12.81
C ALA A 139 -7.00 -11.61 -11.30
N VAL A 140 -6.81 -10.47 -10.63
CA VAL A 140 -6.59 -10.44 -9.17
C VAL A 140 -7.81 -10.97 -8.42
N ARG A 141 -9.03 -10.56 -8.80
CA ARG A 141 -10.26 -11.06 -8.17
C ARG A 141 -10.42 -12.56 -8.38
N SER A 142 -10.24 -13.04 -9.60
CA SER A 142 -10.30 -14.48 -9.90
C SER A 142 -9.28 -15.28 -9.10
N LEU A 143 -8.04 -14.77 -8.97
CA LEU A 143 -7.03 -15.41 -8.12
C LEU A 143 -7.50 -15.47 -6.65
N GLN A 144 -8.02 -14.37 -6.12
CA GLN A 144 -8.51 -14.30 -4.74
C GLN A 144 -9.68 -15.27 -4.47
N GLU A 145 -10.54 -15.52 -5.46
CA GLU A 145 -11.64 -16.50 -5.38
C GLU A 145 -11.13 -17.95 -5.39
N THR A 146 -10.04 -18.23 -6.10
CA THR A 146 -9.44 -19.58 -6.15
C THR A 146 -8.59 -19.94 -4.94
N LEU A 147 -8.19 -18.94 -4.13
CA LEU A 147 -7.44 -19.20 -2.91
C LEU A 147 -8.38 -19.78 -1.86
N PRO A 148 -8.00 -20.87 -1.17
CA PRO A 148 -8.79 -21.34 -0.03
C PRO A 148 -8.87 -20.21 0.99
N ALA A 149 -10.07 -20.01 1.58
CA ALA A 149 -10.21 -19.16 2.76
C ALA A 149 -9.15 -19.61 3.76
N GLY A 150 -8.20 -18.72 4.10
CA GLY A 150 -7.09 -19.06 4.97
C GLY A 150 -7.57 -19.67 6.29
N PRO A 151 -6.74 -20.49 6.95
CA PRO A 151 -7.07 -21.13 8.22
C PRO A 151 -7.42 -20.13 9.33
#